data_AF-A0A3B0W0N0-F1
#
_entry.id   AF-A0A3B0W0N0-F1
#
_cell.length_a   1.000
_cell.length_b   1.000
_cell.length_c   1.000
_cell.angle_alpha   90.00
_cell.angle_beta   90.00
_cell.angle_gamma   90.00
#
_symmetry.space_group_name_H-M   'P 1'
#
loop_
_entity.id
_entity.type
_entity.pdbx_description
1 polymer ?
#
loop_
_entity_poly.entity_id
_entity_poly.type
_entity_poly.pdbx_seq_one_letter_code
_entity_poly.pdbx_strand_id
1 'polypeptide(L)'
;MSLLNRYKFLMVGCSIFFLSLLSFAESEPKQASMIANKLAHQVSGFVEAKAKADYEQKLKSVQGLLFAHKRITDLNLDSVKESMLQKKVQPLIKKSKKLAEEHRFKEAKTELDQAYFTIATSIKSQRTGQTLVRSLDFATEKEAYEYELGRYENYKMLVNMMIDERHAFERDDRTKPFFDEEDRYHVQAVELAQKGQYGEAAKLIEQASKSLVNLLRDSGVYIPGA
;
A
#
# COMPACT_ATOMS: atom_id res chain seq x y z
N MET A 1 94.34 -23.92 -15.78
CA MET A 1 94.68 -24.64 -17.03
C MET A 1 93.43 -25.37 -17.47
N SER A 2 92.87 -25.07 -18.67
CA SER A 2 91.78 -25.78 -19.40
C SER A 2 90.55 -26.26 -18.58
N LEU A 3 89.30 -25.80 -18.74
CA LEU A 3 88.57 -25.34 -19.94
C LEU A 3 88.61 -26.31 -21.14
N LEU A 4 87.86 -27.42 -21.07
CA LEU A 4 86.90 -27.88 -22.10
C LEU A 4 86.24 -29.22 -21.69
N ASN A 5 84.94 -29.21 -21.35
CA ASN A 5 83.94 -30.08 -21.97
C ASN A 5 82.52 -29.80 -21.42
N ARG A 6 81.66 -29.23 -22.28
CA ARG A 6 80.20 -29.25 -22.11
C ARG A 6 79.62 -29.88 -23.37
N TYR A 7 78.75 -30.88 -23.22
CA TYR A 7 77.41 -31.04 -23.85
C TYR A 7 77.02 -32.50 -24.10
N LYS A 8 75.77 -32.84 -23.70
CA LYS A 8 75.03 -34.10 -23.97
C LYS A 8 75.68 -35.34 -23.29
N PHE A 9 75.01 -36.40 -22.85
CA PHE A 9 73.61 -36.88 -22.80
C PHE A 9 73.58 -37.98 -21.69
N LEU A 10 72.48 -38.50 -21.09
CA LEU A 10 71.01 -38.37 -21.27
C LEU A 10 70.32 -38.74 -19.90
N MET A 11 68.98 -38.86 -19.89
CA MET A 11 68.09 -39.56 -18.92
C MET A 11 68.71 -40.47 -17.84
N VAL A 12 68.29 -40.30 -16.59
CA VAL A 12 67.53 -41.26 -15.73
C VAL A 12 67.39 -40.62 -14.33
N GLY A 13 66.18 -40.65 -13.73
CA GLY A 13 65.96 -40.10 -12.39
C GLY A 13 64.58 -39.52 -12.10
N CYS A 14 63.52 -40.09 -12.68
CA CYS A 14 62.15 -39.79 -12.24
C CYS A 14 61.84 -40.57 -10.94
N SER A 15 61.02 -39.98 -10.06
CA SER A 15 60.56 -40.46 -8.72
C SER A 15 61.16 -39.67 -7.54
N ILE A 16 60.37 -39.53 -6.46
CA ILE A 16 60.67 -38.85 -5.16
C ILE A 16 60.30 -37.34 -5.06
N PHE A 17 59.75 -36.71 -6.11
CA PHE A 17 59.08 -35.39 -5.98
C PHE A 17 57.58 -35.42 -6.30
N PHE A 18 56.89 -36.48 -5.84
CA PHE A 18 55.44 -36.66 -6.07
C PHE A 18 54.64 -37.12 -4.83
N LEU A 19 55.20 -36.98 -3.61
CA LEU A 19 54.58 -37.51 -2.39
C LEU A 19 54.59 -36.55 -1.17
N SER A 20 54.37 -35.25 -1.39
CA SER A 20 53.96 -34.33 -0.32
C SER A 20 52.93 -33.27 -0.72
N LEU A 21 52.55 -33.21 -2.01
CA LEU A 21 51.54 -32.28 -2.54
C LEU A 21 50.15 -32.93 -2.69
N LEU A 22 49.90 -34.03 -1.97
CA LEU A 22 48.63 -34.80 -2.02
C LEU A 22 47.90 -34.87 -0.67
N SER A 23 48.14 -33.91 0.25
CA SER A 23 47.50 -33.87 1.57
C SER A 23 46.85 -32.52 1.90
N PHE A 24 46.70 -31.61 0.93
CA PHE A 24 46.04 -30.31 1.11
C PHE A 24 44.71 -30.17 0.34
N ALA A 25 44.22 -31.24 -0.28
CA ALA A 25 43.05 -31.21 -1.17
C ALA A 25 41.76 -31.82 -0.58
N GLU A 26 41.77 -32.33 0.67
CA GLU A 26 40.63 -33.08 1.25
C GLU A 26 39.80 -32.32 2.31
N SER A 27 40.25 -31.15 2.78
CA SER A 27 39.56 -30.40 3.86
C SER A 27 38.49 -29.41 3.36
N GLU A 28 38.64 -28.86 2.15
CA GLU A 28 37.74 -27.82 1.63
C GLU A 28 36.31 -28.26 1.26
N PRO A 29 36.03 -29.42 0.62
CA PRO A 29 34.68 -29.70 0.09
C PRO A 29 33.63 -29.83 1.20
N LYS A 30 34.02 -30.27 2.40
CA LYS A 30 33.11 -30.38 3.55
C LYS A 30 32.75 -29.01 4.14
N GLN A 31 33.70 -28.09 4.24
CA GLN A 31 33.43 -26.74 4.73
C GLN A 31 32.61 -25.92 3.74
N ALA A 32 32.95 -25.99 2.45
CA ALA A 32 32.16 -25.36 1.38
C ALA A 32 30.71 -25.89 1.35
N SER A 33 30.52 -27.21 1.50
CA SER A 33 29.19 -27.83 1.59
C SER A 33 28.39 -27.36 2.82
N MET A 34 29.02 -27.27 4.01
CA MET A 34 28.36 -26.75 5.21
C MET A 34 27.92 -25.29 5.05
N ILE A 35 28.77 -24.44 4.46
CA ILE A 35 28.44 -23.02 4.22
C ILE A 35 27.30 -22.90 3.20
N ALA A 36 27.36 -23.65 2.09
CA ALA A 36 26.30 -23.66 1.07
C ALA A 36 24.95 -24.11 1.65
N ASN A 37 24.92 -25.18 2.45
CA ASN A 37 23.70 -25.66 3.10
C ASN A 37 23.13 -24.65 4.10
N LYS A 38 24.01 -23.98 4.88
CA LYS A 38 23.59 -22.93 5.83
C LYS A 38 22.99 -21.73 5.11
N LEU A 39 23.61 -21.27 4.02
CA LEU A 39 23.08 -20.18 3.19
C LEU A 39 21.75 -20.56 2.52
N ALA A 40 21.63 -21.77 1.97
CA ALA A 40 20.37 -22.25 1.37
C ALA A 40 19.22 -22.27 2.39
N HIS A 41 19.48 -22.72 3.63
CA HIS A 41 18.49 -22.71 4.71
C HIS A 41 18.13 -21.29 5.19
N GLN A 42 19.08 -20.35 5.22
CA GLN A 42 18.79 -18.95 5.54
C GLN A 42 17.93 -18.29 4.45
N VAL A 43 18.22 -18.57 3.18
CA VAL A 43 17.43 -18.07 2.04
C VAL A 43 16.03 -18.67 2.02
N SER A 44 15.86 -19.98 2.27
CA SER A 44 14.53 -20.60 2.30
C SER A 44 13.66 -20.04 3.43
N GLY A 45 14.23 -19.87 4.63
CA GLY A 45 13.53 -19.27 5.77
C GLY A 45 13.09 -17.83 5.52
N PHE A 46 13.93 -17.02 4.86
CA PHE A 46 13.55 -15.66 4.45
C PHE A 46 12.41 -15.65 3.41
N VAL A 47 12.46 -16.55 2.42
CA VAL A 47 11.43 -16.68 1.38
C VAL A 47 10.09 -17.14 1.97
N GLU A 48 10.09 -18.06 2.94
CA GLU A 48 8.88 -18.49 3.64
C GLU A 48 8.31 -17.37 4.52
N ALA A 49 9.14 -16.71 5.33
CA ALA A 49 8.73 -15.59 6.17
C ALA A 49 8.11 -14.44 5.35
N LYS A 50 8.71 -14.10 4.21
CA LYS A 50 8.12 -13.14 3.27
C LYS A 50 6.79 -13.63 2.68
N ALA A 51 6.71 -14.89 2.24
CA ALA A 51 5.46 -15.43 1.69
C ALA A 51 4.31 -15.42 2.71
N LYS A 52 4.60 -15.71 3.99
CA LYS A 52 3.66 -15.62 5.11
C LYS A 52 3.20 -14.18 5.36
N ALA A 53 4.11 -13.21 5.37
CA ALA A 53 3.78 -11.79 5.53
C ALA A 53 2.91 -11.26 4.37
N ASP A 54 3.27 -11.59 3.13
CA ASP A 54 2.51 -11.20 1.92
C ASP A 54 1.10 -11.83 1.92
N TYR A 55 0.96 -13.06 2.42
CA TYR A 55 -0.33 -13.74 2.65
C TYR A 55 -1.18 -13.03 3.72
N GLU A 56 -0.61 -12.75 4.89
CA GLU A 56 -1.32 -12.10 6.01
C GLU A 56 -1.79 -10.69 5.66
N GLN A 57 -0.95 -9.91 4.95
CA GLN A 57 -1.34 -8.59 4.43
C GLN A 57 -2.52 -8.72 3.47
N LYS A 58 -2.47 -9.67 2.52
CA LYS A 58 -3.55 -9.90 1.57
C LYS A 58 -4.84 -10.35 2.25
N LEU A 59 -4.77 -11.17 3.30
CA LEU A 59 -5.93 -11.59 4.10
C LEU A 59 -6.62 -10.39 4.77
N LYS A 60 -5.84 -9.49 5.38
CA LYS A 60 -6.36 -8.22 5.95
C LYS A 60 -7.07 -7.38 4.88
N SER A 61 -6.50 -7.26 3.68
CA SER A 61 -7.14 -6.55 2.56
C SER A 61 -8.47 -7.19 2.14
N VAL A 62 -8.53 -8.52 2.03
CA VAL A 62 -9.77 -9.26 1.68
C VAL A 62 -10.85 -9.07 2.75
N GLN A 63 -10.48 -9.12 4.04
CA GLN A 63 -11.40 -8.86 5.15
C GLN A 63 -11.96 -7.42 5.13
N GLY A 64 -11.08 -6.43 4.90
CA GLY A 64 -11.49 -5.02 4.77
C GLY A 64 -12.44 -4.79 3.59
N LEU A 65 -12.18 -5.42 2.44
CA LEU A 65 -13.08 -5.36 1.28
C LEU A 65 -14.42 -6.05 1.53
N LEU A 66 -14.47 -7.19 2.22
CA LEU A 66 -15.75 -7.83 2.59
C LEU A 66 -16.59 -6.92 3.50
N PHE A 67 -15.98 -6.27 4.50
CA PHE A 67 -16.66 -5.30 5.35
C PHE A 67 -17.18 -4.09 4.55
N ALA A 68 -16.37 -3.58 3.61
CA ALA A 68 -16.77 -2.49 2.73
C ALA A 68 -17.95 -2.88 1.81
N HIS A 69 -17.92 -4.08 1.22
CA HIS A 69 -19.02 -4.60 0.40
C HIS A 69 -20.32 -4.74 1.21
N LYS A 70 -20.25 -5.36 2.40
CA LYS A 70 -21.40 -5.53 3.29
C LYS A 70 -22.07 -4.19 3.62
N ARG A 71 -21.27 -3.16 3.95
CA ARG A 71 -21.79 -1.80 4.18
C ARG A 71 -22.48 -1.20 2.95
N ILE A 72 -21.96 -1.43 1.74
CA ILE A 72 -22.57 -0.95 0.50
C ILE A 72 -23.89 -1.70 0.21
N THR A 73 -23.93 -3.03 0.40
CA THR A 73 -25.17 -3.80 0.24
C THR A 73 -26.21 -3.42 1.26
N ASP A 74 -25.84 -3.10 2.49
CA ASP A 74 -26.77 -2.68 3.54
C ASP A 74 -27.38 -1.31 3.26
N LEU A 75 -26.56 -0.34 2.84
CA LEU A 75 -27.03 0.98 2.41
C LEU A 75 -27.96 0.91 1.19
N ASN A 76 -27.69 -0.03 0.27
CA ASN A 76 -28.48 -0.25 -0.94
C ASN A 76 -29.64 -1.24 -0.76
N LEU A 77 -29.86 -1.77 0.46
CA LEU A 77 -30.83 -2.82 0.80
C LEU A 77 -30.73 -4.10 -0.07
N ASP A 78 -29.54 -4.37 -0.62
CA ASP A 78 -29.27 -5.41 -1.62
C ASP A 78 -28.59 -6.65 -0.99
N SER A 79 -29.34 -7.32 -0.13
CA SER A 79 -28.92 -8.56 0.53
C SER A 79 -28.67 -9.73 -0.45
N VAL A 80 -29.26 -9.66 -1.66
CA VAL A 80 -29.09 -10.67 -2.71
C VAL A 80 -27.68 -10.58 -3.30
N LYS A 81 -27.17 -9.39 -3.63
CA LYS A 81 -25.77 -9.22 -4.06
C LYS A 81 -24.78 -9.63 -2.98
N GLU A 82 -25.04 -9.36 -1.71
CA GLU A 82 -24.20 -9.84 -0.59
C GLU A 82 -24.14 -11.37 -0.58
N SER A 83 -25.30 -12.05 -0.60
CA SER A 83 -25.38 -13.52 -0.61
C SER A 83 -24.65 -14.13 -1.83
N MET A 84 -24.80 -13.52 -3.00
CA MET A 84 -24.11 -13.96 -4.23
C MET A 84 -22.59 -13.78 -4.17
N LEU A 85 -22.09 -12.70 -3.57
CA LEU A 85 -20.66 -12.51 -3.38
C LEU A 85 -20.11 -13.53 -2.37
N GLN A 86 -20.77 -13.68 -1.22
CA GLN A 86 -20.34 -14.61 -0.17
C GLN A 86 -20.22 -16.05 -0.69
N LYS A 87 -21.19 -16.51 -1.51
CA LYS A 87 -21.15 -17.83 -2.17
C LYS A 87 -19.91 -18.03 -3.06
N LYS A 88 -19.39 -16.97 -3.69
CA LYS A 88 -18.18 -17.02 -4.53
C LYS A 88 -16.89 -16.91 -3.73
N VAL A 89 -16.88 -16.09 -2.68
CA VAL A 89 -15.67 -15.71 -1.94
C VAL A 89 -15.35 -16.65 -0.77
N GLN A 90 -16.35 -17.15 -0.05
CA GLN A 90 -16.15 -18.05 1.10
C GLN A 90 -15.35 -19.33 0.74
N PRO A 91 -15.58 -20.01 -0.40
CA PRO A 91 -14.76 -21.17 -0.79
C PRO A 91 -13.29 -20.84 -0.98
N LEU A 92 -12.96 -19.68 -1.58
CA LEU A 92 -11.60 -19.20 -1.79
C LEU A 92 -10.90 -18.92 -0.46
N ILE A 93 -11.57 -18.23 0.46
CA ILE A 93 -11.02 -17.96 1.81
C ILE A 93 -10.82 -19.26 2.59
N LYS A 94 -11.75 -20.23 2.51
CA LYS A 94 -11.62 -21.53 3.17
C LYS A 94 -10.44 -22.34 2.62
N LYS A 95 -10.30 -22.41 1.29
CA LYS A 95 -9.17 -23.09 0.62
C LYS A 95 -7.85 -22.41 0.95
N SER A 96 -7.82 -21.08 0.94
CA SER A 96 -6.67 -20.26 1.32
C SER A 96 -6.18 -20.54 2.73
N LYS A 97 -7.10 -20.56 3.73
CA LYS A 97 -6.75 -20.90 5.12
C LYS A 97 -6.13 -22.29 5.23
N LYS A 98 -6.72 -23.30 4.57
CA LYS A 98 -6.18 -24.67 4.57
C LYS A 98 -4.76 -24.71 3.97
N LEU A 99 -4.52 -23.99 2.87
CA LEU A 99 -3.18 -23.90 2.28
C LEU A 99 -2.18 -23.21 3.23
N ALA A 100 -2.61 -22.21 4.00
CA ALA A 100 -1.76 -21.56 4.99
C ALA A 100 -1.47 -22.45 6.23
N GLU A 101 -2.43 -23.28 6.65
CA GLU A 101 -2.22 -24.35 7.66
C GLU A 101 -1.20 -25.39 7.16
N GLU A 102 -1.17 -25.67 5.86
CA GLU A 102 -0.17 -26.51 5.19
C GLU A 102 1.17 -25.77 4.90
N HIS A 103 1.41 -24.56 5.44
CA HIS A 103 2.56 -23.67 5.17
C HIS A 103 2.73 -23.23 3.70
N ARG A 104 1.74 -23.48 2.83
CA ARG A 104 1.75 -23.16 1.39
C ARG A 104 1.32 -21.72 1.13
N PHE A 105 1.96 -20.76 1.81
CA PHE A 105 1.55 -19.34 1.85
C PHE A 105 1.45 -18.67 0.46
N LYS A 106 2.31 -19.06 -0.51
CA LYS A 106 2.23 -18.55 -1.88
C LYS A 106 0.92 -18.95 -2.57
N GLU A 107 0.51 -20.20 -2.44
CA GLU A 107 -0.73 -20.72 -3.02
C GLU A 107 -1.95 -20.18 -2.25
N ALA A 108 -1.85 -20.12 -0.92
CA ALA A 108 -2.87 -19.49 -0.07
C ALA A 108 -3.14 -18.03 -0.48
N LYS A 109 -2.10 -17.27 -0.80
CA LYS A 109 -2.20 -15.89 -1.31
C LYS A 109 -2.88 -15.83 -2.68
N THR A 110 -2.60 -16.75 -3.60
CA THR A 110 -3.24 -16.79 -4.94
C THR A 110 -4.77 -16.90 -4.83
N GLU A 111 -5.28 -17.74 -3.94
CA GLU A 111 -6.73 -17.84 -3.66
C GLU A 111 -7.30 -16.52 -3.14
N LEU A 112 -6.55 -15.79 -2.30
CA LEU A 112 -6.97 -14.48 -1.80
C LEU A 112 -6.87 -13.37 -2.85
N ASP A 113 -5.96 -13.46 -3.82
CA ASP A 113 -5.90 -12.52 -4.94
C ASP A 113 -7.15 -12.66 -5.83
N GLN A 114 -7.63 -13.89 -6.06
CA GLN A 114 -8.89 -14.14 -6.75
C GLN A 114 -10.10 -13.63 -5.94
N ALA A 115 -10.11 -13.85 -4.61
CA ALA A 115 -11.14 -13.32 -3.72
C ALA A 115 -11.15 -11.77 -3.75
N TYR A 116 -9.99 -11.14 -3.61
CA TYR A 116 -9.79 -9.69 -3.67
C TYR A 116 -10.34 -9.11 -4.97
N PHE A 117 -9.97 -9.66 -6.12
CA PHE A 117 -10.44 -9.19 -7.43
C PHE A 117 -11.97 -9.30 -7.56
N THR A 118 -12.55 -10.41 -7.08
CA THR A 118 -14.00 -10.65 -7.09
C THR A 118 -14.75 -9.60 -6.25
N ILE A 119 -14.28 -9.32 -5.02
CA ILE A 119 -14.92 -8.32 -4.14
C ILE A 119 -14.75 -6.92 -4.70
N ALA A 120 -13.54 -6.54 -5.12
CA ALA A 120 -13.25 -5.23 -5.68
C ALA A 120 -14.11 -4.93 -6.92
N THR A 121 -14.32 -5.94 -7.78
CA THR A 121 -15.19 -5.82 -8.96
C THR A 121 -16.66 -5.63 -8.58
N SER A 122 -17.14 -6.32 -7.54
CA SER A 122 -18.51 -6.14 -7.01
C SER A 122 -18.71 -4.74 -6.40
N ILE A 123 -17.77 -4.28 -5.57
CA ILE A 123 -17.78 -2.92 -5.02
C ILE A 123 -17.78 -1.87 -6.14
N LYS A 124 -16.96 -2.06 -7.19
CA LYS A 124 -16.91 -1.16 -8.34
C LYS A 124 -18.25 -1.14 -9.08
N SER A 125 -18.85 -2.29 -9.37
CA SER A 125 -20.13 -2.33 -10.10
C SER A 125 -21.30 -1.76 -9.29
N GLN A 126 -21.30 -1.91 -7.96
CA GLN A 126 -22.28 -1.28 -7.08
C GLN A 126 -22.12 0.24 -7.02
N ARG A 127 -20.89 0.77 -7.04
CA ARG A 127 -20.63 2.23 -6.98
C ARG A 127 -20.65 2.92 -8.35
N THR A 128 -20.52 2.19 -9.45
CA THR A 128 -20.55 2.78 -10.80
C THR A 128 -21.97 3.17 -11.17
N GLY A 129 -22.19 4.45 -11.46
CA GLY A 129 -23.52 4.99 -11.80
C GLY A 129 -24.42 5.32 -10.60
N GLN A 130 -23.98 5.04 -9.36
CA GLN A 130 -24.66 5.53 -8.16
C GLN A 130 -24.10 6.90 -7.77
N THR A 131 -24.84 7.97 -8.06
CA THR A 131 -24.66 9.22 -7.33
C THR A 131 -25.13 8.99 -5.90
N LEU A 132 -24.21 9.05 -4.93
CA LEU A 132 -24.56 9.00 -3.52
C LEU A 132 -25.21 10.33 -3.12
N VAL A 133 -26.49 10.51 -3.46
CA VAL A 133 -27.30 11.63 -2.99
C VAL A 133 -27.57 11.41 -1.51
N ARG A 134 -26.62 11.81 -0.68
CA ARG A 134 -26.79 11.92 0.76
C ARG A 134 -27.58 13.19 1.01
N SER A 135 -28.90 13.08 1.15
CA SER A 135 -29.71 14.18 1.68
C SER A 135 -29.13 14.58 3.04
N LEU A 136 -28.80 15.87 3.18
CA LEU A 136 -28.30 16.46 4.41
C LEU A 136 -29.44 17.25 5.04
N ASP A 137 -30.30 16.53 5.77
CA ASP A 137 -31.37 17.13 6.55
C ASP A 137 -30.81 17.56 7.90
N PHE A 138 -30.38 18.82 8.01
CA PHE A 138 -29.94 19.42 9.26
C PHE A 138 -31.14 19.90 10.08
N ALA A 139 -31.15 19.61 11.38
CA ALA A 139 -32.20 20.09 12.28
C ALA A 139 -32.05 21.59 12.62
N THR A 140 -30.83 22.14 12.48
CA THR A 140 -30.55 23.57 12.72
C THR A 140 -29.48 24.12 11.78
N GLU A 141 -29.45 25.44 11.57
CA GLU A 141 -28.36 26.11 10.85
C GLU A 141 -26.99 25.91 11.52
N LYS A 142 -26.96 25.76 12.85
CA LYS A 142 -25.73 25.50 13.61
C LYS A 142 -25.14 24.14 13.27
N GLU A 143 -25.98 23.12 13.16
CA GLU A 143 -25.58 21.77 12.73
C GLU A 143 -25.07 21.78 11.27
N ALA A 144 -25.72 22.55 10.38
CA ALA A 144 -25.24 22.75 9.01
C ALA A 144 -23.85 23.41 8.98
N TYR A 145 -23.62 24.45 9.79
CA TYR A 145 -22.32 25.09 9.94
C TYR A 145 -21.25 24.14 10.50
N GLU A 146 -21.56 23.39 11.57
CA GLU A 146 -20.64 22.42 12.17
C GLU A 146 -20.26 21.29 11.20
N TYR A 147 -21.21 20.86 10.36
CA TYR A 147 -20.96 19.89 9.28
C TYR A 147 -20.01 20.45 8.20
N GLU A 148 -20.27 21.66 7.69
CA GLU A 148 -19.43 22.27 6.66
C GLU A 148 -18.04 22.67 7.21
N LEU A 149 -17.94 23.06 8.48
CA LEU A 149 -16.66 23.25 9.18
C LEU A 149 -15.86 21.93 9.22
N GLY A 150 -16.51 20.81 9.56
CA GLY A 150 -15.87 19.49 9.51
C GLY A 150 -15.43 19.10 8.09
N ARG A 151 -16.16 19.48 7.04
CA ARG A 151 -15.73 19.27 5.64
C ARG A 151 -14.49 20.10 5.30
N TYR A 152 -14.49 21.38 5.69
CA TYR A 152 -13.35 22.29 5.54
C TYR A 152 -12.09 21.75 6.23
N GLU A 153 -12.19 21.30 7.48
CA GLU A 153 -11.05 20.74 8.24
C GLU A 153 -10.45 19.52 7.55
N ASN A 154 -11.30 18.64 6.98
CA ASN A 154 -10.84 17.50 6.19
C ASN A 154 -10.07 17.92 4.93
N TYR A 155 -10.51 18.96 4.21
CA TYR A 155 -9.76 19.50 3.07
C TYR A 155 -8.46 20.17 3.49
N LYS A 156 -8.44 20.90 4.61
CA LYS A 156 -7.23 21.54 5.16
C LYS A 156 -6.18 20.50 5.56
N MET A 157 -6.60 19.41 6.22
CA MET A 157 -5.74 18.27 6.53
C MET A 157 -5.20 17.60 5.27
N LEU A 158 -6.05 17.39 4.24
CA LEU A 158 -5.61 16.83 2.95
C LEU A 158 -4.57 17.73 2.27
N VAL A 159 -4.81 19.05 2.20
CA VAL A 159 -3.86 20.02 1.62
C VAL A 159 -2.51 19.97 2.34
N ASN A 160 -2.51 19.97 3.68
CA ASN A 160 -1.26 19.87 4.46
C ASN A 160 -0.54 18.54 4.19
N MET A 161 -1.24 17.40 4.20
CA MET A 161 -0.64 16.09 3.84
C MET A 161 -0.04 16.09 2.43
N MET A 162 -0.67 16.76 1.46
CA MET A 162 -0.16 16.85 0.09
C MET A 162 1.10 17.70 -0.03
N ILE A 163 1.29 18.70 0.83
CA ILE A 163 2.51 19.51 0.92
C ILE A 163 3.59 18.76 1.72
N ASP A 164 3.28 18.38 2.95
CA ASP A 164 4.25 17.96 3.96
C ASP A 164 4.72 16.51 3.79
N GLU A 165 3.84 15.58 3.37
CA GLU A 165 4.20 14.16 3.19
C GLU A 165 4.40 13.74 1.73
N ARG A 166 3.71 14.40 0.79
CA ARG A 166 3.70 14.01 -0.63
C ARG A 166 4.49 14.95 -1.53
N HIS A 167 4.80 16.16 -1.07
CA HIS A 167 5.47 17.21 -1.85
C HIS A 167 4.84 17.40 -3.25
N ALA A 168 3.51 17.30 -3.33
CA ALA A 168 2.77 17.35 -4.59
C ALA A 168 2.66 18.78 -5.16
N PHE A 169 2.74 19.78 -4.27
CA PHE A 169 2.81 21.20 -4.56
C PHE A 169 3.37 21.93 -3.32
N GLU A 170 3.81 23.17 -3.50
CA GLU A 170 4.38 24.01 -2.45
C GLU A 170 3.51 25.25 -2.18
N ARG A 171 3.83 25.98 -1.11
CA ARG A 171 3.26 27.31 -0.82
C ARG A 171 4.10 28.37 -1.53
N ASP A 172 3.70 28.72 -2.76
CA ASP A 172 4.40 29.61 -3.68
C ASP A 172 3.46 30.70 -4.23
N ASP A 173 3.95 31.59 -5.09
CA ASP A 173 3.13 32.65 -5.70
C ASP A 173 1.96 32.12 -6.56
N ARG A 174 2.03 30.87 -7.05
CA ARG A 174 0.94 30.23 -7.81
C ARG A 174 -0.16 29.72 -6.89
N THR A 175 0.19 29.12 -5.75
CA THR A 175 -0.78 28.55 -4.80
C THR A 175 -1.29 29.56 -3.78
N LYS A 176 -0.55 30.65 -3.53
CA LYS A 176 -0.90 31.71 -2.59
C LYS A 176 -2.34 32.25 -2.74
N PRO A 177 -2.88 32.54 -3.94
CA PRO A 177 -4.23 33.11 -4.08
C PRO A 177 -5.33 32.21 -3.50
N PHE A 178 -5.17 30.89 -3.55
CA PHE A 178 -6.13 29.95 -2.96
C PHE A 178 -6.10 29.97 -1.43
N PHE A 179 -4.92 30.14 -0.83
CA PHE A 179 -4.77 30.28 0.62
C PHE A 179 -5.25 31.63 1.14
N ASP A 180 -4.93 32.73 0.43
CA ASP A 180 -5.42 34.07 0.76
C ASP A 180 -6.96 34.12 0.72
N GLU A 181 -7.58 33.40 -0.22
CA GLU A 181 -9.03 33.30 -0.33
C GLU A 181 -9.65 32.38 0.74
N GLU A 182 -9.04 31.22 0.99
CA GLU A 182 -9.46 30.31 2.07
C GLU A 182 -9.48 31.01 3.42
N ASP A 183 -8.37 31.65 3.81
CA ASP A 183 -8.23 32.32 5.09
C ASP A 183 -9.24 33.48 5.23
N ARG A 184 -9.41 34.29 4.19
CA ARG A 184 -10.41 35.36 4.12
C ARG A 184 -11.83 34.85 4.42
N TYR A 185 -12.24 33.75 3.79
CA TYR A 185 -13.57 33.18 4.02
C TYR A 185 -13.69 32.48 5.38
N HIS A 186 -12.67 31.77 5.82
CA HIS A 186 -12.64 31.10 7.13
C HIS A 186 -12.75 32.10 8.29
N VAL A 187 -11.96 33.19 8.27
CA VAL A 187 -12.01 34.25 9.29
C VAL A 187 -13.41 34.88 9.37
N GLN A 188 -13.99 35.25 8.22
CA GLN A 188 -15.35 35.81 8.17
C GLN A 188 -16.42 34.81 8.65
N ALA A 189 -16.28 33.52 8.33
CA ALA A 189 -17.18 32.47 8.82
C ALA A 189 -17.14 32.36 10.35
N VAL A 190 -15.94 32.37 10.95
CA VAL A 190 -15.75 32.33 12.40
C VAL A 190 -16.38 33.56 13.09
N GLU A 191 -16.19 34.75 12.54
CA GLU A 191 -16.82 35.98 13.08
C GLU A 191 -18.35 35.94 13.04
N LEU A 192 -18.95 35.38 11.98
CA LEU A 192 -20.41 35.23 11.87
C LEU A 192 -20.93 34.14 12.82
N ALA A 193 -20.23 33.00 12.93
CA ALA A 193 -20.59 31.94 13.86
C ALA A 193 -20.55 32.41 15.33
N GLN A 194 -19.57 33.24 15.72
CA GLN A 194 -19.51 33.87 17.04
C GLN A 194 -20.71 34.79 17.33
N LYS A 195 -21.31 35.39 16.30
CA LYS A 195 -22.54 36.21 16.39
C LYS A 195 -23.82 35.36 16.31
N GLY A 196 -23.71 34.04 16.17
CA GLY A 196 -24.83 33.12 15.99
C GLY A 196 -25.42 33.10 14.56
N GLN A 197 -24.78 33.75 13.59
CA GLN A 197 -25.23 33.83 12.19
C GLN A 197 -24.82 32.58 11.40
N TYR A 198 -25.23 31.40 11.88
CA TYR A 198 -24.73 30.11 11.39
C TYR A 198 -25.07 29.85 9.90
N GLY A 199 -26.26 30.23 9.42
CA GLY A 199 -26.62 30.07 8.00
C GLY A 199 -25.79 30.92 7.02
N GLU A 200 -25.18 32.01 7.48
CA GLU A 200 -24.23 32.80 6.68
C GLU A 200 -22.80 32.28 6.84
N ALA A 201 -22.40 31.92 8.07
CA ALA A 201 -21.12 31.27 8.34
C ALA A 201 -20.94 29.96 7.55
N ALA A 202 -21.99 29.15 7.41
CA ALA A 202 -22.02 27.91 6.62
C ALA A 202 -21.68 28.14 5.13
N LYS A 203 -22.19 29.24 4.54
CA LYS A 203 -21.91 29.59 3.14
C LYS A 203 -20.46 30.05 2.94
N LEU A 204 -19.89 30.75 3.92
CA LEU A 204 -18.50 31.20 3.85
C LEU A 204 -17.51 30.04 4.06
N ILE A 205 -17.77 29.13 5.00
CA ILE A 205 -16.91 27.96 5.20
C ILE A 205 -16.99 26.95 4.04
N GLU A 206 -18.12 26.91 3.31
CA GLU A 206 -18.24 26.25 2.01
C GLU A 206 -17.32 26.89 0.96
N GLN A 207 -17.27 28.24 0.86
CA GLN A 207 -16.33 28.90 -0.07
C GLN A 207 -14.86 28.67 0.33
N ALA A 208 -14.53 28.69 1.63
CA ALA A 208 -13.19 28.33 2.10
C ALA A 208 -12.79 26.91 1.68
N SER A 209 -13.70 25.94 1.85
CA SER A 209 -13.53 24.55 1.36
C SER A 209 -13.30 24.50 -0.15
N LYS A 210 -14.08 25.28 -0.91
CA LYS A 210 -14.00 25.33 -2.38
C LYS A 210 -12.65 25.84 -2.87
N SER A 211 -12.06 26.84 -2.22
CA SER A 211 -10.72 27.34 -2.59
C SER A 211 -9.62 26.30 -2.34
N LEU A 212 -9.72 25.50 -1.25
CA LEU A 212 -8.82 24.35 -1.03
C LEU A 212 -9.02 23.22 -2.06
N VAL A 213 -10.27 22.93 -2.43
CA VAL A 213 -10.58 21.94 -3.49
C VAL A 213 -10.05 22.40 -4.84
N ASN A 214 -10.13 23.69 -5.15
CA ASN A 214 -9.58 24.27 -6.38
C ASN A 214 -8.05 24.18 -6.40
N LEU A 215 -7.37 24.49 -5.30
CA LEU A 215 -5.92 24.30 -5.14
C LEU A 215 -5.49 22.85 -5.39
N LEU A 216 -6.21 21.88 -4.81
CA LEU A 216 -5.95 20.46 -5.02
C LEU A 216 -6.08 20.08 -6.50
N ARG A 217 -7.13 20.57 -7.17
CA ARG A 217 -7.38 20.32 -8.61
C ARG A 217 -6.33 20.99 -9.51
N ASP A 218 -5.96 22.23 -9.24
CA ASP A 218 -4.89 22.97 -9.96
C ASP A 218 -3.50 22.33 -9.76
N SER A 219 -3.34 21.58 -8.68
CA SER A 219 -2.15 20.76 -8.41
C SER A 219 -2.27 19.31 -8.89
N GLY A 220 -3.25 19.01 -9.76
CA GLY A 220 -3.43 17.69 -10.38
C GLY A 220 -4.08 16.61 -9.50
N VAL A 221 -4.54 16.95 -8.30
CA VAL A 221 -5.20 16.00 -7.38
C VAL A 221 -6.69 15.89 -7.71
N TYR A 222 -7.11 14.72 -8.18
CA TYR A 222 -8.52 14.47 -8.50
C TYR A 222 -9.38 14.27 -7.24
N ILE A 223 -10.28 15.22 -6.97
CA ILE A 223 -11.27 15.15 -5.90
C ILE A 223 -12.67 14.87 -6.48
N PRO A 224 -13.21 13.63 -6.38
CA PRO A 224 -14.56 13.30 -6.83
C PRO A 224 -15.64 13.84 -5.88
N GLY A 225 -16.71 14.41 -6.44
CA GLY A 225 -17.90 14.81 -5.67
C GLY A 225 -17.73 16.05 -4.78
N ALA A 226 -16.78 16.92 -5.12
CA ALA A 226 -16.53 18.21 -4.46
C ALA A 226 -16.82 19.40 -5.39
#